data_AF-A0A5B7LHU7-F1
#
_entry.id   AF-A0A5B7LHU7-F1
#
_cell.length_a   1.000
_cell.length_b   1.000
_cell.length_c   1.000
_cell.angle_alpha   90.00
_cell.angle_beta   90.00
_cell.angle_gamma   90.00
#
_symmetry.space_group_name_H-M   'P 1'
#
loop_
_entity.id
_entity.type
_entity.pdbx_description
1 polymer ?
#
loop_
_entity_poly.entity_id
_entity_poly.type
_entity_poly.pdbx_seq_one_letter_code
_entity_poly.pdbx_strand_id
1 'polypeptide(L)'
;LLYNDKKDVPPVIETETGPTYKLQKARLGMRRVRPWVWAPFTNPARTDNVSFSHWRRVADEGKEYPFAKFNKKIEIPKYTDIEYKEHLVSETWTQEETDRLLDMCEWFDLRFIIIQARWNLGEYENTVKRSIEDLKDRYYSVCNTLTKVVDNKLFLNRAYQ
;
A
#
# COMPACT_ATOMS: atom_id res chain seq x y z
N LEU A 1 17.96 -31.85 -20.93
CA LEU A 1 17.69 -30.42 -21.22
C LEU A 1 16.57 -30.36 -22.26
N LEU A 2 15.56 -29.51 -22.04
CA LEU A 2 14.37 -29.34 -22.89
C LEU A 2 14.72 -28.69 -24.25
N TYR A 3 15.45 -29.42 -25.08
CA TYR A 3 15.84 -29.01 -26.42
C TYR A 3 15.02 -29.79 -27.44
N ASN A 4 14.28 -29.09 -28.29
CA ASN A 4 13.62 -29.70 -29.44
C ASN A 4 14.54 -29.50 -30.65
N ASP A 5 15.26 -30.56 -31.04
CA ASP A 5 15.92 -30.61 -32.34
C ASP A 5 14.83 -30.66 -33.43
N LYS A 6 14.97 -29.87 -34.49
CA LYS A 6 14.01 -29.83 -35.59
C LYS A 6 14.21 -30.98 -36.59
N LYS A 7 15.18 -31.86 -36.36
CA LYS A 7 15.54 -32.97 -37.25
C LYS A 7 14.88 -34.29 -36.90
N ASP A 8 14.31 -34.44 -35.70
CA ASP A 8 13.63 -35.65 -35.33
C ASP A 8 12.17 -35.59 -35.77
N VAL A 9 11.82 -36.47 -36.72
CA VAL A 9 10.42 -36.66 -37.11
C VAL A 9 9.69 -37.20 -35.88
N PRO A 10 8.63 -36.54 -35.39
CA PRO A 10 7.90 -37.01 -34.23
C PRO A 10 7.34 -38.42 -34.51
N PRO A 11 7.40 -39.35 -33.54
CA PRO A 11 6.81 -40.67 -33.70
C PRO A 11 5.33 -40.51 -34.03
N VAL A 12 4.85 -41.25 -35.02
CA VAL A 12 3.45 -41.26 -35.43
C VAL A 12 2.65 -41.86 -34.29
N ILE A 13 1.99 -41.00 -33.51
CA ILE A 13 1.00 -41.41 -32.52
C ILE A 13 -0.35 -41.18 -33.17
N GLU A 14 -1.16 -42.23 -33.23
CA GLU A 14 -2.56 -42.15 -33.66
C GLU A 14 -3.31 -41.22 -32.70
N THR A 15 -3.62 -40.01 -33.14
CA THR A 15 -4.36 -39.03 -32.34
C THR A 15 -5.86 -39.28 -32.47
N GLU A 16 -6.48 -39.81 -31.42
CA GLU A 16 -7.93 -39.67 -31.22
C GLU A 16 -8.32 -38.18 -31.26
N THR A 17 -9.31 -37.88 -32.08
CA THR A 17 -9.81 -36.54 -32.36
C THR A 17 -10.67 -36.02 -31.22
N GLY A 18 -10.05 -35.42 -30.19
CA GLY A 18 -10.73 -34.65 -29.15
C GLY A 18 -10.01 -33.32 -28.88
N PRO A 19 -10.70 -32.28 -28.36
CA PRO A 19 -10.09 -30.99 -28.06
C PRO A 19 -9.21 -31.10 -26.80
N THR A 20 -8.00 -31.60 -26.95
CA THR A 20 -7.02 -31.65 -25.86
C THR A 20 -6.39 -30.27 -25.66
N TYR A 21 -6.13 -29.91 -24.40
CA TYR A 21 -5.41 -28.70 -24.05
C TYR A 21 -4.06 -28.66 -24.81
N LYS A 22 -3.91 -27.69 -25.71
CA LYS A 22 -2.62 -27.43 -26.35
C LYS A 22 -1.76 -26.70 -25.33
N LEU A 23 -0.95 -27.46 -24.60
CA LEU A 23 0.16 -26.93 -23.83
C LEU A 23 1.07 -26.18 -24.82
N GLN A 24 0.87 -24.86 -24.95
CA GLN A 24 1.73 -24.03 -25.77
C GLN A 24 3.12 -24.11 -25.16
N LYS A 25 3.94 -25.05 -25.64
CA LYS A 25 5.33 -25.18 -25.22
C LYS A 25 5.98 -23.82 -25.48
N ALA A 26 6.49 -23.21 -24.42
CA ALA A 26 7.19 -21.94 -24.52
C ALA A 26 8.28 -22.09 -25.59
N ARG A 27 8.19 -21.31 -26.68
CA ARG A 27 9.20 -21.31 -27.73
C ARG A 27 10.41 -20.56 -27.21
N LEU A 28 11.23 -21.25 -26.43
CA LEU A 28 12.51 -20.75 -25.94
C LEU A 28 13.50 -20.77 -27.12
N GLY A 29 13.41 -19.76 -27.98
CA GLY A 29 14.38 -19.55 -29.04
C GLY A 29 15.74 -19.17 -28.47
N MET A 30 16.79 -19.34 -29.28
CA MET A 30 18.18 -18.97 -28.96
C MET A 30 18.39 -17.45 -28.93
N ARG A 31 17.53 -16.73 -28.21
CA ARG A 31 17.65 -15.28 -27.99
C ARG A 31 18.77 -15.04 -27.01
N ARG A 32 19.66 -14.09 -27.32
CA ARG A 32 20.65 -13.61 -26.37
C ARG A 32 19.94 -13.18 -25.08
N VAL A 33 20.40 -13.72 -23.95
CA VAL A 33 19.92 -13.35 -22.62
C VAL A 33 20.17 -11.85 -22.44
N ARG A 34 19.16 -11.13 -21.94
CA ARG A 34 19.32 -9.69 -21.65
C ARG A 34 20.31 -9.56 -20.48
N PRO A 35 21.41 -8.81 -20.63
CA PRO A 35 22.39 -8.68 -19.56
C PRO A 35 21.81 -7.88 -18.39
N TRP A 36 22.20 -8.27 -17.18
CA TRP A 36 21.86 -7.63 -15.92
C TRP A 36 23.13 -7.20 -15.21
N VAL A 37 23.08 -6.06 -14.54
CA VAL A 37 24.19 -5.49 -13.77
C VAL A 37 23.67 -5.15 -12.38
N TRP A 38 24.52 -5.37 -11.38
CA TRP A 38 24.30 -4.89 -10.02
C TRP A 38 24.57 -3.39 -9.99
N ALA A 39 23.49 -2.58 -9.96
CA ALA A 39 23.58 -1.14 -10.09
C ALA A 39 23.13 -0.45 -8.79
N PRO A 40 23.85 0.59 -8.34
CA PRO A 40 23.36 1.43 -7.26
C PRO A 40 22.15 2.25 -7.72
N PHE A 41 21.22 2.51 -6.81
CA PHE A 41 20.09 3.38 -7.04
C PHE A 41 19.73 4.14 -5.76
N THR A 42 19.23 5.35 -5.94
CA THR A 42 18.59 6.14 -4.88
C THR A 42 17.08 6.06 -5.08
N ASN A 43 16.33 5.79 -4.02
CA ASN A 43 14.88 5.78 -4.09
C ASN A 43 14.35 7.19 -3.78
N PRO A 44 13.84 7.95 -4.78
CA PRO A 44 13.33 9.31 -4.55
C PRO A 44 12.10 9.33 -3.65
N ALA A 45 11.44 8.20 -3.44
CA ALA A 45 10.34 8.07 -2.50
C ALA A 45 10.76 8.07 -1.03
N ARG A 46 12.07 8.03 -0.72
CA ARG A 46 12.59 8.09 0.65
C ARG A 46 13.19 9.46 0.94
N THR A 47 13.13 9.90 2.20
CA THR A 47 13.69 11.19 2.66
C THR A 47 15.16 11.11 3.08
N ASP A 48 15.69 9.91 3.31
CA ASP A 48 17.02 9.68 3.89
C ASP A 48 18.16 9.58 2.86
N ASN A 49 17.87 9.72 1.56
CA ASN A 49 18.84 9.67 0.45
C ASN A 49 19.77 8.43 0.46
N VAL A 50 19.34 7.34 1.09
CA VAL A 50 20.15 6.12 1.18
C VAL A 50 20.25 5.46 -0.19
N SER A 51 21.48 5.17 -0.59
CA SER A 51 21.78 4.42 -1.82
C SER A 51 21.69 2.92 -1.57
N PHE A 52 20.82 2.25 -2.30
CA PHE A 52 20.71 0.79 -2.32
C PHE A 52 21.27 0.24 -3.63
N SER A 53 21.34 -1.07 -3.79
CA SER A 53 21.71 -1.70 -5.04
C SER A 53 20.73 -2.80 -5.41
N HIS A 54 20.43 -2.94 -6.70
CA HIS A 54 19.61 -4.03 -7.23
C HIS A 54 20.14 -4.52 -8.59
N TRP A 55 19.65 -5.68 -9.02
CA TRP A 55 19.85 -6.14 -10.39
C TRP A 55 18.99 -5.31 -11.35
N ARG A 56 19.63 -4.58 -12.27
CA ARG A 56 18.97 -3.81 -13.33
C ARG A 56 19.40 -4.34 -14.68
N ARG A 57 18.53 -4.25 -15.69
CA ARG A 57 18.92 -4.55 -17.07
C ARG A 57 19.84 -3.43 -17.57
N VAL A 58 20.85 -3.78 -18.35
CA VAL A 58 21.77 -2.78 -18.94
C VAL A 58 21.00 -1.73 -19.76
N ALA A 59 19.93 -2.14 -20.45
CA ALA A 59 19.08 -1.24 -21.23
C ALA A 59 18.22 -0.25 -20.39
N ASP A 60 18.19 -0.39 -19.06
CA ASP A 60 17.44 0.48 -18.16
C ASP A 60 18.35 1.48 -17.41
N GLU A 61 19.61 1.62 -17.83
CA GLU A 61 20.53 2.64 -17.33
C GLU A 61 19.96 4.05 -17.51
N GLY A 62 20.13 4.91 -16.49
CA GLY A 62 19.60 6.27 -16.46
C GLY A 62 18.10 6.41 -16.16
N LYS A 63 17.34 5.32 -16.04
CA LYS A 63 15.93 5.40 -15.65
C LYS A 63 15.78 5.62 -14.15
N GLU A 64 14.87 6.52 -13.80
CA GLU A 64 14.42 6.69 -12.42
C GLU A 64 13.89 5.36 -11.83
N TYR A 65 14.02 5.19 -10.52
CA TYR A 65 13.59 3.98 -9.83
C TYR A 65 12.08 3.72 -10.07
N PRO A 66 11.68 2.70 -10.85
CA PRO A 66 10.31 2.59 -11.34
C PRO A 66 9.27 2.35 -10.24
N PHE A 67 9.71 1.89 -9.06
CA PHE A 67 8.81 1.61 -7.95
C PHE A 67 8.58 2.81 -7.03
N ALA A 68 9.31 3.91 -7.20
CA ALA A 68 9.11 5.12 -6.42
C ALA A 68 7.68 5.67 -6.55
N LYS A 69 7.11 5.59 -7.75
CA LYS A 69 5.73 6.01 -8.06
C LYS A 69 4.64 5.28 -7.27
N PHE A 70 4.96 4.13 -6.67
CA PHE A 70 4.01 3.34 -5.88
C PHE A 70 4.02 3.70 -4.40
N ASN A 71 4.93 4.58 -3.94
CA ASN A 71 4.91 5.09 -2.57
C ASN A 71 3.79 6.12 -2.40
N LYS A 72 2.54 5.66 -2.43
CA LYS A 72 1.38 6.48 -2.12
C LYS A 72 1.27 6.61 -0.62
N LYS A 73 1.35 7.84 -0.12
CA LYS A 73 1.11 8.17 1.28
C LYS A 73 -0.35 8.53 1.49
N ILE A 74 -0.92 8.04 2.58
CA ILE A 74 -2.27 8.37 2.99
C ILE A 74 -2.17 9.61 3.87
N GLU A 75 -2.96 10.62 3.56
CA GLU A 75 -3.09 11.81 4.38
C GLU A 75 -4.10 11.54 5.48
N ILE A 76 -3.66 11.72 6.73
CA ILE A 76 -4.50 11.51 7.91
C ILE A 76 -4.91 12.87 8.45
N PRO A 77 -6.20 13.07 8.74
CA PRO A 77 -6.67 14.34 9.26
C PRO A 77 -6.05 14.60 10.63
N LYS A 78 -5.56 15.82 10.81
CA LYS A 78 -5.06 16.32 12.09
C LYS A 78 -6.09 17.32 12.63
N TYR A 79 -6.37 17.25 13.91
CA TYR A 79 -7.25 18.20 14.59
C TYR A 79 -6.50 18.93 15.69
N THR A 80 -7.04 20.09 16.09
CA THR A 80 -6.60 20.83 17.26
C THR A 80 -7.41 20.47 18.51
N ASP A 81 -6.89 20.78 19.70
CA ASP A 81 -7.61 20.56 20.97
C ASP A 81 -8.97 21.27 21.01
N ILE A 82 -9.08 22.41 20.33
CA ILE A 82 -10.32 23.19 20.24
C ILE A 82 -11.34 22.43 19.39
N GLU A 83 -10.94 21.99 18.20
CA GLU A 83 -11.80 21.20 17.30
C GLU A 83 -12.23 19.89 17.95
N TYR A 84 -11.37 19.28 18.77
CA TYR A 84 -11.72 18.11 19.54
C TYR A 84 -12.86 18.39 20.51
N LYS A 85 -12.71 19.42 21.36
CA LYS A 85 -13.69 19.79 22.39
C LYS A 85 -15.03 20.22 21.81
N GLU A 86 -15.04 20.86 20.64
CA GLU A 86 -16.27 21.38 20.03
C GLU A 86 -17.02 20.32 19.21
N HIS A 87 -16.31 19.41 18.54
CA HIS A 87 -16.92 18.58 17.50
C HIS A 87 -16.60 17.08 17.58
N LEU A 88 -15.58 16.66 18.34
CA LEU A 88 -15.11 15.27 18.34
C LEU A 88 -15.31 14.54 19.68
N VAL A 89 -15.86 15.22 20.70
CA VAL A 89 -16.17 14.61 22.00
C VAL A 89 -17.13 13.43 21.80
N SER A 90 -16.84 12.33 22.49
CA SER A 90 -17.63 11.10 22.47
C SER A 90 -17.74 10.54 23.88
N GLU A 91 -18.87 9.91 24.18
CA GLU A 91 -19.09 9.23 25.48
C GLU A 91 -18.22 7.97 25.63
N THR A 92 -17.90 7.33 24.51
CA THR A 92 -17.21 6.03 24.48
C THR A 92 -15.73 6.13 24.14
N TRP A 93 -15.22 7.33 23.83
CA TRP A 93 -13.83 7.53 23.40
C TRP A 93 -13.21 8.73 24.11
N THR A 94 -12.04 8.54 24.69
CA THR A 94 -11.26 9.66 25.25
C THR A 94 -10.45 10.37 24.16
N GLN A 95 -9.96 11.58 24.48
CA GLN A 95 -9.07 12.32 23.58
C GLN A 95 -7.79 11.54 23.33
N GLU A 96 -7.15 11.05 24.39
CA GLU A 96 -5.92 10.26 24.32
C GLU A 96 -6.08 8.99 23.47
N GLU A 97 -7.22 8.30 23.57
CA GLU A 97 -7.52 7.15 22.72
C GLU A 97 -7.66 7.55 21.24
N THR A 98 -8.28 8.71 20.98
CA THR A 98 -8.47 9.22 19.61
C THR A 98 -7.15 9.67 19.00
N ASP A 99 -6.29 10.35 19.76
CA ASP A 99 -4.95 10.75 19.34
C ASP A 99 -4.11 9.52 18.99
N ARG A 100 -4.09 8.53 19.89
CA ARG A 100 -3.41 7.25 19.67
C ARG A 100 -3.93 6.52 18.42
N LEU A 101 -5.25 6.55 18.19
CA LEU A 101 -5.84 5.94 17.00
C LEU A 101 -5.30 6.61 15.73
N LEU A 102 -5.27 7.93 15.67
CA LEU A 102 -4.75 8.67 14.53
C LEU A 102 -3.24 8.43 14.31
N ASP A 103 -2.45 8.37 15.39
CA ASP A 103 -1.02 8.03 15.31
C ASP A 103 -0.81 6.63 14.75
N MET A 104 -1.61 5.64 15.21
CA MET A 104 -1.55 4.29 14.66
C MET A 104 -2.00 4.24 13.20
N CYS A 105 -2.99 5.04 12.81
CA CYS A 105 -3.38 5.20 11.42
C CYS A 105 -2.20 5.71 10.57
N GLU A 106 -1.38 6.63 11.10
CA GLU A 106 -0.20 7.22 10.42
C GLU A 106 0.94 6.22 10.30
N TRP A 107 1.19 5.44 11.34
CA TRP A 107 2.26 4.45 11.32
C TRP A 107 1.93 3.20 10.50
N PHE A 108 0.65 2.84 10.37
CA PHE A 108 0.23 1.59 9.73
C PHE A 108 -0.56 1.76 8.43
N ASP A 109 -0.59 2.96 7.85
CA ASP A 109 -1.27 3.27 6.59
C ASP A 109 -2.74 2.75 6.59
N LEU A 110 -3.49 3.01 7.67
CA LEU A 110 -4.90 2.57 7.86
C LEU A 110 -5.15 1.05 7.80
N ARG A 111 -4.13 0.22 8.02
CA ARG A 111 -4.31 -1.24 8.09
C ARG A 111 -4.93 -1.64 9.42
N PHE A 112 -6.25 -1.49 9.54
CA PHE A 112 -7.01 -1.71 10.78
C PHE A 112 -6.80 -3.09 11.43
N ILE A 113 -6.48 -4.14 10.67
CA ILE A 113 -6.15 -5.45 11.23
C ILE A 113 -4.88 -5.38 12.08
N ILE A 114 -3.85 -4.67 11.59
CA ILE A 114 -2.58 -4.47 12.30
C ILE A 114 -2.79 -3.53 13.49
N ILE A 115 -3.54 -2.44 13.27
CA ILE A 115 -3.87 -1.46 14.30
C ILE A 115 -4.57 -2.16 15.46
N GLN A 116 -5.62 -2.95 15.21
CA GLN A 116 -6.34 -3.68 16.24
C GLN A 116 -5.45 -4.69 16.98
N ALA A 117 -4.64 -5.45 16.23
CA ALA A 117 -3.72 -6.41 16.83
C ALA A 117 -2.74 -5.72 17.80
N ARG A 118 -2.21 -4.55 17.42
CA ARG A 118 -1.32 -3.76 18.29
C ARG A 118 -2.06 -3.03 19.41
N TRP A 119 -3.29 -2.60 19.16
CA TRP A 119 -4.15 -1.95 20.14
C TRP A 119 -4.39 -2.87 21.32
N ASN A 120 -4.74 -4.12 21.05
CA ASN A 120 -5.09 -5.13 22.07
C ASN A 120 -3.88 -5.87 22.65
N LEU A 121 -2.67 -5.67 22.11
CA LEU A 121 -1.44 -6.31 22.59
C LEU A 121 -0.75 -5.50 23.71
N GLY A 122 -0.95 -4.19 23.75
CA GLY A 122 -0.25 -3.33 24.71
C GLY A 122 -0.79 -3.48 26.14
N GLU A 123 0.10 -3.55 27.11
CA GLU A 123 -0.15 -3.39 28.55
C GLU A 123 -0.52 -1.94 28.92
N TYR A 124 -1.34 -1.26 28.10
CA TYR A 124 -1.92 -0.01 28.55
C TYR A 124 -3.03 -0.35 29.53
N GLU A 125 -2.72 -0.17 30.81
CA GLU A 125 -3.46 -0.62 31.99
C GLU A 125 -4.93 -0.16 32.02
N ASN A 126 -5.28 0.81 31.15
CA ASN A 126 -6.62 1.41 31.04
C ASN A 126 -7.24 1.32 29.63
N THR A 127 -6.64 0.61 28.67
CA THR A 127 -7.22 0.54 27.31
C THR A 127 -8.30 -0.53 27.20
N VAL A 128 -9.52 -0.08 26.89
CA VAL A 128 -10.63 -0.95 26.51
C VAL A 128 -10.26 -1.69 25.23
N LYS A 129 -10.49 -3.01 25.21
CA LYS A 129 -10.32 -3.81 23.98
C LYS A 129 -11.33 -3.35 22.95
N ARG A 130 -10.86 -2.99 21.76
CA ARG A 130 -11.71 -2.51 20.66
C ARG A 130 -11.75 -3.53 19.53
N SER A 131 -12.92 -3.65 18.90
CA SER A 131 -13.07 -4.39 17.65
C SER A 131 -12.50 -3.59 16.47
N ILE A 132 -12.31 -4.25 15.32
CA ILE A 132 -11.95 -3.57 14.06
C ILE A 132 -13.02 -2.55 13.68
N GLU A 133 -14.29 -2.86 13.96
CA GLU A 133 -15.44 -2.02 13.63
C GLU A 133 -15.43 -0.75 14.47
N ASP A 134 -15.18 -0.84 15.78
CA ASP A 134 -15.10 0.34 16.67
C ASP A 134 -14.00 1.30 16.24
N LEU A 135 -12.81 0.77 15.88
CA LEU A 135 -11.67 1.58 15.42
C LEU A 135 -11.99 2.29 14.10
N LYS A 136 -12.66 1.60 13.18
CA LYS A 136 -13.11 2.18 11.91
C LYS A 136 -14.18 3.24 12.12
N ASP A 137 -15.18 2.92 12.93
CA ASP A 137 -16.30 3.82 13.22
C ASP A 137 -15.79 5.14 13.79
N ARG A 138 -14.90 5.08 14.80
CA ARG A 138 -14.28 6.28 15.37
C ARG A 138 -13.49 7.07 14.33
N TYR A 139 -12.63 6.39 13.57
CA TYR A 139 -11.78 7.04 12.55
C TYR A 139 -12.62 7.77 11.50
N TYR A 140 -13.61 7.10 10.90
CA TYR A 140 -14.43 7.69 9.85
C TYR A 140 -15.40 8.74 10.39
N SER A 141 -15.89 8.59 11.62
CA SER A 141 -16.68 9.63 12.29
C SER A 141 -15.88 10.93 12.41
N VAL A 142 -14.64 10.86 12.91
CA VAL A 142 -13.72 12.00 12.99
C VAL A 142 -13.41 12.60 11.61
N CYS A 143 -13.14 11.75 10.61
CA CYS A 143 -12.91 12.24 9.25
C CYS A 143 -14.12 13.02 8.69
N ASN A 144 -15.33 12.49 8.89
CA ASN A 144 -16.55 13.09 8.38
C ASN A 144 -16.88 14.42 9.08
N THR A 145 -16.68 14.50 10.39
CA THR A 145 -16.91 15.74 11.14
C THR A 145 -15.91 16.81 10.74
N LEU A 146 -14.61 16.47 10.66
CA LEU A 146 -13.58 17.43 10.23
C LEU A 146 -13.80 17.92 8.80
N THR A 147 -14.20 17.04 7.88
CA THR A 147 -14.54 17.44 6.51
C THR A 147 -15.66 18.48 6.50
N LYS A 148 -16.73 18.26 7.27
CA LYS A 148 -17.85 19.22 7.40
C LYS A 148 -17.42 20.55 8.00
N VAL A 149 -16.55 20.53 9.01
CA VAL A 149 -16.05 21.76 9.66
C VAL A 149 -15.17 22.56 8.69
N VAL A 150 -14.28 21.89 7.97
CA VAL A 150 -13.41 22.52 6.95
C VAL A 150 -14.25 23.10 5.82
N ASP A 151 -15.22 22.35 5.31
CA ASP A 151 -16.14 22.83 4.28
C ASP A 151 -16.87 24.09 4.77
N ASN A 152 -17.43 24.07 5.99
CA ASN A 152 -18.13 25.22 6.55
C ASN A 152 -17.21 26.45 6.70
N LYS A 153 -15.97 26.28 7.17
CA LYS A 153 -14.96 27.36 7.22
C LYS A 153 -14.69 27.93 5.83
N LEU A 154 -14.57 27.09 4.81
CA LEU A 154 -14.36 27.53 3.42
C LEU A 154 -15.58 28.26 2.84
N PHE A 155 -16.80 27.82 3.15
CA PHE A 155 -18.03 28.49 2.74
C PHE A 155 -18.15 29.88 3.40
N LEU A 156 -17.90 29.99 4.70
CA LEU A 156 -17.96 31.27 5.40
C LEU A 156 -16.91 32.25 4.85
N ASN A 157 -15.67 31.81 4.65
CA ASN A 157 -14.63 32.66 4.08
C ASN A 157 -14.97 33.19 2.67
N ARG A 158 -15.73 32.42 1.87
CA ARG A 158 -16.21 32.86 0.55
C ARG A 158 -17.45 33.77 0.62
N ALA A 159 -18.24 33.71 1.68
CA ALA A 159 -19.44 34.54 1.86
C ALA A 159 -19.14 35.93 2.44
N TYR A 160 -17.97 36.10 3.06
CA TYR A 160 -17.49 37.37 3.62
C TYR A 160 -16.46 38.11 2.75
N GLN A 161 -16.29 37.70 1.49
CA GLN A 161 -15.57 38.43 0.43
C GLN A 161 -16.55 38.98 -0.59
#